data_AF-A0A822YIJ3-F1
#
_entry.id   AF-A0A822YIJ3-F1
#
_cell.length_a   1.000
_cell.length_b   1.000
_cell.length_c   1.000
_cell.angle_alpha   90.00
_cell.angle_beta   90.00
_cell.angle_gamma   90.00
#
_symmetry.space_group_name_H-M   'P 1'
#
loop_
_entity.id
_entity.type
_entity.pdbx_description
1 polymer ?
#
loop_
_entity_poly.entity_id
_entity_poly.type
_entity_poly.pdbx_seq_one_letter_code
_entity_poly.pdbx_strand_id
1 'polypeptide(L)'
;MRVFYEHKIQEVCGAFGFPHKIQATAILYFKRFYLQWSVMEHHPKHIMLTCIYASCKVEENHVSAEELGKGIQQDHQVILNNEMIVLQSLGFDLIVFTPYRSIEGFIDDMEEFCQAKNGQLQMLKDLRETSKLEVDKTMLTDAPLLFPPGQLALAALRRSNEVHRVLDFERYLENIISRQHSAHSILELTESLDDIDSWVLKISL
;
A
#
# COMPACT_ATOMS: atom_id res chain seq x y z
N MET A 1 9.65 9.92 -14.02
CA MET A 1 10.27 8.59 -14.26
C MET A 1 9.96 7.59 -13.14
N ARG A 2 10.12 7.94 -11.84
CA ARG A 2 9.82 7.02 -10.71
C ARG A 2 8.38 6.49 -10.70
N VAL A 3 7.39 7.38 -10.74
CA VAL A 3 5.95 7.04 -10.75
C VAL A 3 5.58 6.03 -11.86
N PHE A 4 6.18 6.17 -13.05
CA PHE A 4 5.98 5.22 -14.15
C PHE A 4 6.42 3.80 -13.78
N TYR A 5 7.57 3.65 -13.11
CA TYR A 5 8.05 2.34 -12.68
C TYR A 5 7.29 1.81 -11.46
N GLU A 6 6.76 2.67 -10.60
CA GLU A 6 5.85 2.25 -9.51
C GLU A 6 4.55 1.62 -10.07
N HIS A 7 3.95 2.22 -11.11
CA HIS A 7 2.85 1.59 -11.83
C HIS A 7 3.27 0.24 -12.47
N LYS A 8 4.47 0.17 -13.04
CA LYS A 8 4.99 -1.09 -13.57
C LYS A 8 5.18 -2.16 -12.50
N ILE A 9 5.49 -1.80 -11.25
CA ILE A 9 5.50 -2.77 -10.14
C ILE A 9 4.11 -3.39 -9.97
N GLN A 10 3.05 -2.58 -9.94
CA GLN A 10 1.68 -3.09 -9.81
C GLN A 10 1.29 -3.99 -10.98
N GLU A 11 1.60 -3.59 -12.22
CA GLU A 11 1.32 -4.41 -13.40
C GLU A 11 2.05 -5.76 -13.35
N VAL A 12 3.33 -5.76 -12.98
CA VAL A 12 4.13 -6.98 -12.85
C VAL A 12 3.58 -7.86 -11.72
N CYS A 13 3.37 -7.31 -10.52
CA CYS A 13 2.81 -8.06 -9.41
C CYS A 13 1.44 -8.66 -9.75
N GLY A 14 0.58 -7.92 -10.44
CA GLY A 14 -0.71 -8.40 -10.94
C GLY A 14 -0.57 -9.51 -11.97
N ALA A 15 0.36 -9.40 -12.92
CA ALA A 15 0.59 -10.42 -13.95
C ALA A 15 1.11 -11.75 -13.37
N PHE A 16 1.89 -11.69 -12.30
CA PHE A 16 2.36 -12.88 -11.57
C PHE A 16 1.37 -13.39 -10.51
N GLY A 17 0.24 -12.69 -10.29
CA GLY A 17 -0.75 -13.05 -9.28
C GLY A 17 -0.24 -12.92 -7.85
N PHE A 18 0.71 -12.01 -7.59
CA PHE A 18 1.24 -11.80 -6.25
C PHE A 18 0.23 -11.11 -5.33
N PRO A 19 0.21 -11.47 -4.02
CA PRO A 19 -0.62 -10.77 -3.04
C PRO A 19 -0.31 -9.26 -2.98
N HIS A 20 -1.34 -8.46 -2.69
CA HIS A 20 -1.20 -7.01 -2.51
C HIS A 20 -0.11 -6.61 -1.49
N LYS A 21 0.11 -7.44 -0.47
CA LYS A 21 1.17 -7.23 0.53
C LYS A 21 2.57 -7.17 -0.11
N ILE A 22 2.85 -8.05 -1.06
CA ILE A 22 4.13 -8.09 -1.79
C ILE A 22 4.25 -6.86 -2.68
N GLN A 23 3.18 -6.54 -3.42
CA GLN A 23 3.13 -5.35 -4.28
C GLN A 23 3.46 -4.07 -3.50
N ALA A 24 2.79 -3.82 -2.38
CA ALA A 24 3.03 -2.62 -1.58
C ALA A 24 4.42 -2.60 -0.95
N THR A 25 4.94 -3.75 -0.52
CA THR A 25 6.30 -3.87 0.01
C THR A 25 7.34 -3.53 -1.06
N ALA A 26 7.18 -4.05 -2.28
CA ALA A 26 8.05 -3.74 -3.42
C ALA A 26 8.02 -2.24 -3.78
N ILE A 27 6.83 -1.62 -3.78
CA ILE A 27 6.69 -0.18 -4.03
C ILE A 27 7.40 0.64 -2.96
N LEU A 28 7.24 0.29 -1.67
CA LEU A 28 7.91 0.98 -0.57
C LEU A 28 9.43 0.82 -0.62
N TYR A 29 9.94 -0.36 -0.96
CA TYR A 29 11.37 -0.55 -1.17
C TYR A 29 11.89 0.30 -2.32
N PHE A 30 11.17 0.34 -3.44
CA PHE A 30 11.54 1.14 -4.60
C PHE A 30 11.57 2.64 -4.26
N LYS A 31 10.55 3.12 -3.54
CA LYS A 31 10.49 4.50 -3.05
C LYS A 31 11.67 4.82 -2.12
N ARG A 32 11.90 4.00 -1.09
CA ARG A 32 13.00 4.17 -0.12
C ARG A 32 14.37 4.17 -0.80
N PHE A 33 14.58 3.29 -1.79
CA PHE A 33 15.82 3.24 -2.55
C PHE A 33 16.10 4.56 -3.29
N TYR A 34 15.11 5.08 -4.01
CA TYR A 34 15.23 6.34 -4.79
C TYR A 34 15.05 7.62 -3.96
N LEU A 35 14.98 7.52 -2.63
CA LEU A 35 15.25 8.64 -1.74
C LEU A 35 16.76 8.87 -1.53
N GLN A 36 17.56 7.82 -1.68
CA GLN A 36 19.01 7.86 -1.45
C GLN A 36 19.81 7.88 -2.77
N TRP A 37 19.31 7.21 -3.81
CA TRP A 37 20.03 7.02 -5.07
C TRP A 37 19.41 7.76 -6.24
N SER A 38 20.23 8.09 -7.23
CA SER A 38 19.77 8.68 -8.48
C SER A 38 19.30 7.63 -9.49
N VAL A 39 18.26 7.96 -10.26
CA VAL A 39 17.83 7.16 -11.43
C VAL A 39 18.88 7.09 -12.53
N MET A 40 19.86 8.00 -12.52
CA MET A 40 20.99 8.02 -13.46
C MET A 40 22.08 7.02 -13.08
N GLU A 41 22.20 6.69 -11.79
CA GLU A 41 23.20 5.74 -11.28
C GLU A 41 22.67 4.31 -11.34
N HIS A 42 21.42 4.13 -10.92
CA HIS A 42 20.76 2.83 -10.89
C HIS A 42 19.52 2.85 -11.75
N HIS A 43 19.52 2.04 -12.82
CA HIS A 43 18.40 2.00 -13.76
C HIS A 43 17.12 1.47 -13.09
N PRO A 44 16.00 2.23 -13.11
CA PRO A 44 14.75 1.88 -12.45
C PRO A 44 14.20 0.50 -12.79
N LYS A 45 14.28 0.06 -14.06
CA LYS A 45 13.87 -1.29 -14.46
C LYS A 45 14.55 -2.38 -13.63
N HIS A 46 15.85 -2.25 -13.35
CA HIS A 46 16.62 -3.28 -12.64
C HIS A 46 16.32 -3.27 -11.14
N ILE A 47 16.25 -2.07 -10.55
CA ILE A 47 15.90 -1.90 -9.15
C ILE A 47 14.47 -2.36 -8.88
N MET A 48 13.53 -2.03 -9.75
CA MET A 48 12.13 -2.47 -9.69
C MET A 48 12.04 -4.00 -9.55
N LEU A 49 12.68 -4.75 -10.45
CA LEU A 49 12.70 -6.22 -10.41
C LEU A 49 13.32 -6.75 -9.13
N THR A 50 14.39 -6.10 -8.67
CA THR A 50 15.11 -6.47 -7.45
C THR A 50 14.25 -6.23 -6.20
N CYS A 51 13.51 -5.12 -6.14
CA CYS A 51 12.57 -4.83 -5.07
C CYS A 51 11.43 -5.87 -5.02
N ILE A 52 10.89 -6.25 -6.18
CA ILE A 52 9.88 -7.33 -6.26
C ILE A 52 10.47 -8.64 -5.75
N TYR A 53 11.63 -9.04 -6.25
CA TYR A 53 12.31 -10.26 -5.82
C TYR A 53 12.61 -10.28 -4.32
N ALA A 54 13.14 -9.19 -3.77
CA ALA A 54 13.40 -9.04 -2.34
C ALA A 54 12.11 -9.12 -1.52
N SER A 55 11.04 -8.44 -1.95
CA SER A 55 9.74 -8.48 -1.28
C SER A 55 9.14 -9.89 -1.24
N CYS A 56 9.25 -10.66 -2.34
CA CYS A 56 8.81 -12.05 -2.37
C CYS A 56 9.54 -12.89 -1.32
N LYS A 57 10.85 -12.72 -1.17
CA LYS A 57 11.63 -13.45 -0.16
C LYS A 57 11.26 -13.08 1.27
N VAL A 58 11.07 -11.79 1.54
CA VAL A 58 10.70 -11.30 2.88
C VAL A 58 9.30 -11.75 3.28
N GLU A 59 8.39 -11.82 2.31
CA GLU A 59 7.00 -12.26 2.48
C GLU A 59 6.81 -13.77 2.31
N GLU A 60 7.90 -14.55 2.32
CA GLU A 60 7.91 -16.01 2.21
C GLU A 60 7.16 -16.56 0.98
N ASN A 61 7.11 -15.77 -0.10
CA ASN A 61 6.56 -16.20 -1.38
C ASN A 61 7.70 -16.66 -2.30
N HIS A 62 7.77 -17.97 -2.54
CA HIS A 62 8.86 -18.59 -3.30
C HIS A 62 8.73 -18.31 -4.80
N VAL A 63 9.57 -17.41 -5.31
CA VAL A 63 9.72 -17.12 -6.74
C VAL A 63 11.20 -17.07 -7.07
N SER A 64 11.62 -17.80 -8.10
CA SER A 64 13.01 -17.75 -8.55
C SER A 64 13.31 -16.48 -9.33
N ALA A 65 14.56 -15.99 -9.25
CA ALA A 65 14.99 -14.85 -10.05
C ALA A 65 14.90 -15.14 -11.57
N GLU A 66 15.03 -16.41 -11.97
CA GLU A 66 14.87 -16.86 -13.34
C GLU A 66 13.43 -16.71 -13.84
N GLU A 67 12.44 -17.11 -13.05
CA GLU A 67 11.02 -16.94 -13.41
C GLU A 67 10.66 -15.47 -13.55
N LEU A 68 11.11 -14.64 -12.61
CA LEU A 68 10.88 -13.20 -12.66
C LEU A 68 11.58 -12.55 -13.86
N GLY A 69 12.83 -12.95 -14.15
CA GLY A 69 13.60 -12.50 -15.31
C GLY A 69 12.96 -12.90 -16.64
N LYS A 70 12.50 -14.15 -16.77
CA LYS A 70 11.81 -14.65 -17.98
C LYS A 70 10.55 -13.87 -18.28
N GLY A 71 9.72 -13.58 -17.26
CA GLY A 71 8.47 -12.82 -17.46
C GLY A 71 8.68 -11.41 -18.01
N ILE A 72 9.85 -10.80 -17.79
CA ILE A 72 10.14 -9.40 -18.14
C ILE A 72 11.28 -9.28 -19.17
N GLN A 73 11.69 -10.42 -19.75
CA GLN A 73 12.76 -10.53 -20.74
C GLN A 73 14.05 -9.84 -20.25
N GLN A 74 14.41 -10.09 -19.00
CA GLN A 74 15.60 -9.55 -18.36
C GLN A 74 16.48 -10.70 -17.85
N ASP A 75 17.80 -10.55 -17.97
CA ASP A 75 18.74 -11.49 -17.37
C ASP A 75 18.59 -11.49 -15.83
N HIS A 76 18.37 -12.67 -15.25
CA HIS A 76 18.21 -12.85 -13.81
C HIS A 76 19.46 -12.45 -13.03
N GLN A 77 20.64 -12.49 -13.65
CA GLN A 77 21.88 -12.02 -13.01
C GLN A 77 21.80 -10.54 -12.62
N VAL A 78 21.04 -9.73 -13.36
CA VAL A 78 20.84 -8.31 -13.03
C VAL A 78 20.08 -8.14 -11.70
N ILE A 79 19.12 -9.01 -11.42
CA ILE A 79 18.37 -9.02 -10.16
C ILE A 79 19.31 -9.38 -9.01
N LEU A 80 20.09 -10.45 -9.19
CA LEU A 80 21.01 -10.95 -8.16
C LEU A 80 22.13 -9.94 -7.87
N ASN A 81 22.68 -9.29 -8.89
CA ASN A 81 23.75 -8.31 -8.74
C ASN A 81 23.31 -7.04 -7.99
N ASN A 82 22.04 -6.62 -8.15
CA ASN A 82 21.50 -5.44 -7.46
C ASN A 82 20.92 -5.77 -6.08
N GLU A 83 20.83 -7.04 -5.69
CA GLU A 83 20.18 -7.43 -4.45
C GLU A 83 20.84 -6.79 -3.23
N MET A 84 22.16 -6.92 -3.12
CA MET A 84 22.89 -6.43 -1.96
C MET A 84 22.78 -4.91 -1.80
N ILE A 85 22.85 -4.16 -2.91
CA ILE A 85 22.75 -2.70 -2.85
C ILE A 85 21.33 -2.26 -2.46
N VAL A 86 20.28 -2.96 -2.91
CA VAL A 86 18.91 -2.67 -2.47
C VAL A 86 18.79 -2.90 -0.97
N LEU A 87 19.24 -4.05 -0.45
CA LEU A 87 19.19 -4.34 0.99
C LEU A 87 19.96 -3.31 1.84
N GLN A 88 21.15 -2.92 1.39
CA GLN A 88 21.96 -1.90 2.06
C GLN A 88 21.27 -0.53 2.07
N SER A 89 20.65 -0.13 0.95
CA SER A 89 19.95 1.15 0.82
C SER A 89 18.71 1.23 1.71
N LEU A 90 18.05 0.09 1.93
CA LEU A 90 16.94 -0.01 2.88
C LEU A 90 17.40 0.03 4.34
N GLY A 91 18.72 -0.01 4.60
CA GLY A 91 19.28 -0.11 5.95
C GLY A 91 19.00 -1.47 6.60
N PHE A 92 18.78 -2.51 5.79
CA PHE A 92 18.32 -3.84 6.24
C PHE A 92 17.00 -3.82 7.03
N ASP A 93 16.25 -2.73 6.97
CA ASP A 93 14.91 -2.62 7.52
C ASP A 93 13.89 -3.09 6.49
N LEU A 94 13.64 -4.41 6.51
CA LEU A 94 12.84 -5.11 5.51
C LEU A 94 11.37 -5.27 5.93
N ILE A 95 11.04 -5.04 7.20
CA ILE A 95 9.67 -5.23 7.68
C ILE A 95 8.82 -4.04 7.23
N VAL A 96 7.80 -4.32 6.43
CA VAL A 96 6.88 -3.30 5.92
C VAL A 96 5.48 -3.56 6.43
N PHE A 97 4.90 -2.55 7.09
CA PHE A 97 3.51 -2.58 7.53
C PHE A 97 2.62 -1.94 6.45
N THR A 98 1.93 -2.78 5.70
CA THR A 98 1.05 -2.34 4.60
C THR A 98 -0.37 -2.00 5.08
N PRO A 99 -1.09 -1.04 4.46
CA PRO A 99 -2.43 -0.64 4.88
C PRO A 99 -3.50 -1.75 4.76
N TYR A 100 -3.31 -2.76 3.92
CA TYR A 100 -4.33 -3.80 3.66
C TYR A 100 -4.75 -4.57 4.92
N ARG A 101 -3.81 -4.86 5.82
CA ARG A 101 -4.14 -5.54 7.09
C ARG A 101 -4.99 -4.65 7.99
N SER A 102 -4.72 -3.34 8.00
CA SER A 102 -5.51 -2.37 8.76
C SER A 102 -6.92 -2.23 8.19
N ILE A 103 -7.10 -2.32 6.87
CA ILE A 103 -8.42 -2.36 6.24
C ILE A 103 -9.25 -3.51 6.80
N GLU A 104 -8.72 -4.74 6.79
CA GLU A 104 -9.49 -5.89 7.28
C GLU A 104 -9.92 -5.69 8.74
N GLY A 105 -9.02 -5.19 9.60
CA GLY A 105 -9.36 -4.90 11.00
C GLY A 105 -10.42 -3.81 11.17
N PHE A 106 -10.40 -2.77 10.34
CA PHE A 106 -11.45 -1.74 10.38
C PHE A 106 -12.77 -2.21 9.78
N ILE A 107 -12.76 -3.09 8.78
CA ILE A 107 -13.98 -3.69 8.24
C ILE A 107 -14.66 -4.55 9.31
N ASP A 108 -13.89 -5.36 10.05
CA ASP A 108 -14.41 -6.17 11.15
C ASP A 108 -15.01 -5.28 12.26
N ASP A 109 -14.35 -4.16 12.63
CA ASP A 109 -14.87 -3.20 13.61
C ASP A 109 -16.14 -2.47 13.11
N MET A 110 -16.19 -2.12 11.81
CA MET A 110 -17.37 -1.55 11.17
C MET A 110 -18.55 -2.52 11.16
N GLU A 111 -18.30 -3.82 10.96
CA GLU A 111 -19.34 -4.85 10.99
C GLU A 111 -19.99 -4.93 12.39
N GLU A 112 -19.17 -4.90 13.45
CA GLU A 112 -19.62 -4.86 14.84
C GLU A 112 -20.39 -3.56 15.15
N PHE A 113 -19.86 -2.41 14.71
CA PHE A 113 -20.48 -1.10 14.92
C PHE A 113 -21.87 -0.99 14.28
N CYS A 114 -22.02 -1.49 13.05
CA CYS A 114 -23.27 -1.40 12.29
C CYS A 114 -24.32 -2.45 12.69
N GLN A 115 -23.98 -3.45 13.52
CA GLN A 115 -24.80 -4.64 13.78
C GLN A 115 -25.33 -5.25 12.47
N ALA A 116 -24.42 -5.42 11.50
CA ALA A 116 -24.79 -5.61 10.11
C ALA A 116 -25.77 -6.79 9.90
N LYS A 117 -26.93 -6.51 9.31
CA LYS A 117 -27.85 -7.57 8.81
C LYS A 117 -27.37 -8.07 7.44
N ASN A 118 -27.84 -9.24 6.99
CA ASN A 118 -27.39 -9.90 5.76
C ASN A 118 -27.24 -9.00 4.50
N GLY A 119 -28.05 -7.94 4.35
CA GLY A 119 -27.92 -6.98 3.23
C GLY A 119 -26.74 -6.01 3.34
N GLN A 120 -26.37 -5.58 4.56
CA GLN A 120 -25.22 -4.70 4.81
C GLN A 120 -23.89 -5.44 4.67
N LEU A 121 -23.88 -6.75 4.86
CA LEU A 121 -22.68 -7.58 4.70
C LEU A 121 -22.16 -7.57 3.26
N GLN A 122 -23.06 -7.52 2.25
CA GLN A 122 -22.63 -7.41 0.86
C GLN A 122 -22.02 -6.03 0.58
N MET A 123 -22.62 -4.97 1.11
CA MET A 123 -22.08 -3.61 0.97
C MET A 123 -20.72 -3.45 1.65
N LEU A 124 -20.49 -4.10 2.80
CA LEU A 124 -19.18 -4.12 3.47
C LEU A 124 -18.12 -4.89 2.66
N LYS A 125 -18.52 -5.97 1.96
CA LYS A 125 -17.61 -6.66 1.03
C LYS A 125 -17.24 -5.76 -0.14
N ASP A 126 -18.21 -5.05 -0.72
CA ASP A 126 -17.96 -4.14 -1.83
C ASP A 126 -17.07 -2.96 -1.38
N LEU A 127 -17.31 -2.41 -0.18
CA LEU A 127 -16.47 -1.41 0.48
C LEU A 127 -15.03 -1.90 0.69
N ARG A 128 -14.87 -3.16 1.12
CA ARG A 128 -13.55 -3.76 1.30
C ARG A 128 -12.79 -3.88 -0.03
N GLU A 129 -13.43 -4.31 -1.10
CA GLU A 129 -12.75 -4.42 -2.40
C GLU A 129 -12.42 -3.04 -2.98
N THR A 130 -13.33 -2.06 -2.89
CA THR A 130 -13.04 -0.71 -3.37
C THR A 130 -12.00 0.02 -2.51
N SER A 131 -11.97 -0.19 -1.20
CA SER A 131 -10.91 0.38 -0.34
C SER A 131 -9.53 -0.20 -0.63
N LYS A 132 -9.42 -1.49 -1.01
CA LYS A 132 -8.15 -2.06 -1.50
C LYS A 132 -7.66 -1.36 -2.77
N LEU A 133 -8.56 -1.06 -3.70
CA LEU A 133 -8.23 -0.30 -4.92
C LEU A 133 -7.81 1.15 -4.61
N GLU A 134 -8.45 1.79 -3.63
CA GLU A 134 -8.04 3.13 -3.18
C GLU A 134 -6.67 3.10 -2.48
N VAL A 135 -6.33 2.04 -1.74
CA VAL A 135 -4.96 1.85 -1.22
C VAL A 135 -3.98 1.67 -2.36
N ASP A 136 -4.29 0.87 -3.39
CA ASP A 136 -3.40 0.70 -4.54
C ASP A 136 -3.08 2.04 -5.21
N LYS A 137 -4.05 2.97 -5.30
CA LYS A 137 -3.82 4.34 -5.77
C LYS A 137 -2.97 5.15 -4.79
N THR A 138 -3.27 5.04 -3.49
CA THR A 138 -2.52 5.75 -2.44
C THR A 138 -1.07 5.31 -2.39
N MET A 139 -0.77 4.04 -2.66
CA MET A 139 0.59 3.49 -2.69
C MET A 139 1.47 4.11 -3.78
N LEU A 140 0.87 4.70 -4.83
CA LEU A 140 1.58 5.40 -5.91
C LEU A 140 1.93 6.86 -5.54
N THR A 141 1.37 7.38 -4.44
CA THR A 141 1.70 8.71 -3.91
C THR A 141 2.93 8.64 -2.98
N ASP A 142 3.32 9.78 -2.43
CA ASP A 142 4.32 9.84 -1.36
C ASP A 142 3.69 9.63 0.04
N ALA A 143 2.36 9.53 0.15
CA ALA A 143 1.66 9.31 1.42
C ALA A 143 2.14 8.06 2.20
N PRO A 144 2.47 6.91 1.57
CA PRO A 144 3.01 5.75 2.28
C PRO A 144 4.33 5.98 3.01
N LEU A 145 5.07 7.04 2.67
CA LEU A 145 6.31 7.42 3.35
C LEU A 145 6.08 8.43 4.48
N LEU A 146 4.92 9.08 4.51
CA LEU A 146 4.61 10.21 5.39
C LEU A 146 3.63 9.83 6.50
N PHE A 147 2.71 8.90 6.23
CA PHE A 147 1.62 8.55 7.14
C PHE A 147 1.66 7.07 7.55
N PRO A 148 1.24 6.74 8.79
CA PRO A 148 1.13 5.36 9.25
C PRO A 148 0.05 4.57 8.48
N PRO A 149 0.21 3.24 8.34
CA PRO A 149 -0.69 2.39 7.56
C PRO A 149 -2.14 2.40 8.05
N GLY A 150 -2.38 2.65 9.34
CA GLY A 150 -3.73 2.80 9.89
C GLY A 150 -4.45 4.04 9.35
N GLN A 151 -3.75 5.17 9.23
CA GLN A 151 -4.33 6.40 8.65
C GLN A 151 -4.57 6.25 7.15
N LEU A 152 -3.64 5.61 6.43
CA LEU A 152 -3.80 5.30 5.00
C LEU A 152 -5.02 4.39 4.76
N ALA A 153 -5.22 3.39 5.62
CA ALA A 153 -6.38 2.50 5.55
C ALA A 153 -7.69 3.24 5.84
N LEU A 154 -7.72 4.11 6.87
CA LEU A 154 -8.89 4.93 7.17
C LEU A 154 -9.23 5.90 6.04
N ALA A 155 -8.22 6.54 5.41
CA ALA A 155 -8.43 7.41 4.26
C ALA A 155 -9.03 6.63 3.08
N ALA A 156 -8.48 5.46 2.77
CA ALA A 156 -9.03 4.60 1.72
C ALA A 156 -10.47 4.14 2.01
N LEU A 157 -10.78 3.80 3.27
CA LEU A 157 -12.14 3.46 3.70
C LEU A 157 -13.08 4.65 3.63
N ARG A 158 -12.63 5.86 3.99
CA ARG A 158 -13.40 7.10 3.87
C ARG A 158 -13.83 7.33 2.43
N ARG A 159 -12.88 7.30 1.49
CA ARG A 159 -13.15 7.47 0.05
C ARG A 159 -14.07 6.39 -0.51
N SER A 160 -13.84 5.14 -0.13
CA SER A 160 -14.72 4.03 -0.51
C SER A 160 -16.15 4.21 0.03
N ASN A 161 -16.28 4.70 1.27
CA ASN A 161 -17.57 4.94 1.90
C ASN A 161 -18.34 6.12 1.28
N GLU A 162 -17.67 7.11 0.68
CA GLU A 162 -18.36 8.17 -0.08
C GLU A 162 -19.15 7.62 -1.27
N VAL A 163 -18.64 6.53 -1.88
CA VAL A 163 -19.27 5.84 -3.01
C VAL A 163 -20.40 4.93 -2.55
N HIS A 164 -20.14 4.08 -1.56
CA HIS A 164 -21.09 3.05 -1.13
C HIS A 164 -22.10 3.53 -0.07
N ARG A 165 -21.76 4.60 0.68
CA ARG A 165 -22.55 5.19 1.78
C ARG A 165 -23.05 4.16 2.78
N VAL A 166 -22.14 3.30 3.24
CA VAL A 166 -22.47 2.17 4.13
C VAL A 166 -22.79 2.67 5.54
N LEU A 167 -22.04 3.66 6.02
CA LEU A 167 -22.19 4.21 7.37
C LEU A 167 -21.82 5.69 7.46
N ASP A 168 -22.22 6.30 8.57
CA ASP A 168 -21.79 7.65 8.95
C ASP A 168 -20.34 7.59 9.46
N PHE A 169 -19.41 8.00 8.60
CA PHE A 169 -17.98 7.85 8.85
C PHE A 169 -17.49 8.76 9.98
N GLU A 170 -18.05 9.96 10.12
CA GLU A 170 -17.67 10.89 11.21
C GLU A 170 -18.04 10.28 12.57
N ARG A 171 -19.27 9.79 12.69
CA ARG A 171 -19.72 9.10 13.92
C ARG A 171 -18.88 7.86 14.24
N TYR A 172 -18.44 7.14 13.21
CA TYR A 172 -17.56 5.99 13.40
C TYR A 172 -16.16 6.40 13.91
N LEU A 173 -15.57 7.47 13.37
CA LEU A 173 -14.29 8.00 13.85
C LEU A 173 -14.37 8.46 15.32
N GLU A 174 -15.45 9.14 15.70
CA GLU A 174 -15.70 9.55 17.10
C GLU A 174 -15.72 8.33 18.04
N ASN A 175 -16.40 7.26 17.63
CA ASN A 175 -16.45 6.02 18.39
C ASN A 175 -15.06 5.38 18.54
N ILE A 176 -14.24 5.32 17.48
CA ILE A 176 -12.87 4.80 17.56
C ILE A 176 -12.04 5.59 18.57
N ILE A 177 -12.07 6.92 18.50
CA ILE A 177 -11.24 7.78 19.37
C ILE A 177 -11.70 7.67 20.83
N SER A 178 -13.01 7.60 21.07
CA SER A 178 -13.55 7.43 22.41
C SER A 178 -13.07 6.14 23.10
N ARG A 179 -12.85 5.07 22.32
CA ARG A 179 -12.36 3.77 22.83
C ARG A 179 -10.86 3.77 23.13
N GLN A 180 -10.07 4.57 22.40
CA GLN A 180 -8.61 4.48 22.46
C GLN A 180 -7.95 5.30 23.59
N HIS A 181 -8.71 6.10 24.36
CA HIS A 181 -8.16 7.01 25.38
C HIS A 181 -6.91 7.77 24.89
N SER A 182 -6.88 8.12 23.59
CA SER A 182 -5.70 8.67 22.96
C SER A 182 -5.57 10.17 23.24
N ALA A 183 -4.34 10.67 23.15
CA ALA A 183 -4.06 12.10 23.28
C ALA A 183 -4.39 12.90 22.00
N HIS A 184 -4.75 12.22 20.90
CA HIS A 184 -4.98 12.86 19.60
C HIS A 184 -6.43 13.33 19.48
N SER A 185 -6.60 14.55 19.00
CA SER A 185 -7.92 15.10 18.74
C SER A 185 -8.51 14.56 17.45
N ILE A 186 -9.85 14.49 17.37
CA ILE A 186 -10.55 14.17 16.12
C ILE A 186 -10.09 15.10 14.98
N LEU A 187 -9.82 16.37 15.29
CA LEU A 187 -9.38 17.38 14.33
C LEU A 187 -8.04 17.02 13.67
N GLU A 188 -7.05 16.59 14.46
CA GLU A 188 -5.73 16.16 13.94
C GLU A 188 -5.85 14.94 13.04
N LEU A 189 -6.73 13.99 13.40
CA LEU A 189 -6.98 12.82 12.57
C LEU A 189 -7.66 13.23 11.25
N THR A 190 -8.69 14.06 11.30
CA THR A 190 -9.38 14.56 10.11
C THR A 190 -8.44 15.34 9.20
N GLU A 191 -7.60 16.22 9.75
CA GLU A 191 -6.57 16.95 8.99
C GLU A 191 -5.59 15.99 8.30
N SER A 192 -5.14 14.96 9.01
CA SER A 192 -4.26 13.93 8.42
C SER A 192 -4.93 13.18 7.27
N LEU A 193 -6.22 12.84 7.41
CA LEU A 193 -6.97 12.17 6.35
C LEU A 193 -7.17 13.09 5.13
N ASP A 194 -7.44 14.38 5.36
CA ASP A 194 -7.60 15.39 4.30
C ASP A 194 -6.29 15.61 3.53
N ASP A 195 -5.16 15.63 4.24
CA ASP A 195 -3.84 15.67 3.63
C ASP A 195 -3.59 14.46 2.75
N ILE A 196 -3.84 13.23 3.24
CA ILE A 196 -3.73 11.99 2.45
C ILE A 196 -4.61 12.09 1.20
N ASP A 197 -5.84 12.58 1.35
CA ASP A 197 -6.75 12.68 0.23
C ASP A 197 -6.31 13.69 -0.83
N SER A 198 -5.68 14.79 -0.40
CA SER A 198 -5.05 15.77 -1.29
C SER A 198 -3.90 15.15 -2.10
N TRP A 199 -3.11 14.25 -1.51
CA TRP A 199 -2.01 13.55 -2.19
C TRP A 199 -2.52 12.63 -3.29
N VAL A 200 -3.60 11.89 -3.02
CA VAL A 200 -4.22 10.98 -4.00
C VAL A 200 -4.82 11.78 -5.17
N LEU A 201 -5.44 12.94 -4.91
CA LEU A 201 -6.00 13.79 -5.97
C LEU A 201 -4.94 14.36 -6.92
N LYS A 202 -3.71 14.56 -6.45
CA LYS A 202 -2.60 15.04 -7.30
C LYS A 202 -2.17 14.03 -8.37
N ILE A 203 -2.50 12.74 -8.23
CA ILE A 203 -2.16 11.70 -9.23
C ILE A 203 -3.18 11.64 -10.37
N SER A 204 -4.42 12.07 -10.13
CA SER A 204 -5.50 12.09 -11.13
C SER A 204 -5.42 13.24 -12.15
N LEU A 205 -4.38 14.09 -12.08
CA LEU A 205 -4.10 15.22 -12.98
C LEU A 205 -2.83 14.97 -13.79
#